data_AF-A0A970JXS8-F1
#
_entry.id   AF-A0A970JXS8-F1
#
_cell.length_a   1.000
_cell.length_b   1.000
_cell.length_c   1.000
_cell.angle_alpha   90.00
_cell.angle_beta   90.00
_cell.angle_gamma   90.00
#
_symmetry.space_group_name_H-M   'P 1'
#
loop_
_entity.id
_entity.type
_entity.pdbx_description
1 polymer ?
#
loop_
_entity_poly.entity_id
_entity_poly.type
_entity_poly.pdbx_seq_one_letter_code
_entity_poly.pdbx_strand_id
1 'polypeptide(L)' 'MLYDMDTVLSYPDSDSISDYAKNAALYCQTTGIIAGRAGGVFAPQETATRAEVSAIIQRFVEFVLD' A
#
# COMPACT_ATOMS: atom_id res chain seq x y z
N MET A 1 6.59 8.05 -25.38
CA MET A 1 7.24 7.98 -24.06
C MET A 1 6.16 7.70 -23.04
N LEU A 2 5.93 6.42 -22.74
CA LEU A 2 5.04 6.00 -21.65
C LEU A 2 5.89 6.01 -20.39
N TYR A 3 5.54 6.83 -19.41
CA TYR A 3 6.14 6.73 -18.07
C TYR A 3 5.48 5.52 -17.40
N ASP A 4 6.29 4.53 -17.00
CA ASP A 4 5.90 3.40 -16.16
C ASP A 4 5.41 3.91 -14.79
N MET A 5 4.15 4.38 -14.72
CA MET A 5 3.57 4.90 -13.49
C MET A 5 3.18 3.77 -12.51
N ASP A 6 3.18 2.50 -12.97
CA ASP A 6 2.63 1.36 -12.24
C ASP A 6 3.69 0.40 -11.66
N THR A 7 4.99 0.73 -11.76
CA THR A 7 6.06 -0.15 -11.24
C THR A 7 6.84 0.44 -10.06
N VAL A 8 6.55 1.67 -9.64
CA VAL A 8 7.29 2.39 -8.60
C VAL A 8 6.41 2.69 -7.39
N LEU A 9 6.93 2.34 -6.21
CA LEU A 9 6.34 2.71 -4.93
C LEU A 9 6.42 4.22 -4.74
N SER A 10 5.27 4.87 -4.59
CA SER A 10 5.12 6.32 -4.47
C SER A 10 4.95 6.76 -3.02
N TYR A 11 5.79 6.20 -2.13
CA TYR A 11 5.80 6.51 -0.71
C TYR A 11 7.14 7.15 -0.34
N PRO A 12 7.17 8.25 0.44
CA PRO A 12 8.42 8.90 0.86
C PRO A 12 9.36 7.97 1.66
N ASP A 13 8.82 6.92 2.27
CA ASP A 13 9.52 5.92 3.07
C ASP A 13 9.64 4.57 2.35
N SER A 14 9.54 4.54 1.01
CA SER A 14 9.64 3.32 0.19
C SER A 14 10.94 2.54 0.42
N ASP A 15 12.02 3.23 0.76
CA ASP A 15 13.33 2.62 1.05
C ASP A 15 13.33 1.79 2.33
N SER A 16 12.36 2.01 3.23
CA SER A 16 12.18 1.23 4.46
C SER A 16 11.32 -0.04 4.24
N ILE A 17 10.78 -0.23 3.05
CA ILE A 17 10.01 -1.42 2.67
C ILE A 17 11.01 -2.53 2.35
N SER A 18 10.94 -3.64 3.09
CA SER A 18 11.77 -4.81 2.85
C SER A 18 11.57 -5.35 1.44
N ASP A 19 12.64 -5.85 0.80
CA ASP A 19 12.60 -6.29 -0.60
C ASP A 19 11.48 -7.30 -0.89
N TYR A 20 11.24 -8.25 0.02
CA TYR A 20 10.19 -9.25 -0.12
C TYR A 20 8.78 -8.64 -0.18
N ALA A 21 8.59 -7.46 0.41
CA ALA A 21 7.29 -6.80 0.53
C ALA A 21 7.02 -5.79 -0.60
N LYS A 22 8.03 -5.43 -1.41
CA LYS A 22 7.90 -4.38 -2.44
C LYS A 22 6.79 -4.66 -3.46
N ASN A 23 6.71 -5.89 -3.96
CA ASN A 23 5.66 -6.27 -4.91
C ASN A 23 4.27 -6.23 -4.29
N ALA A 24 4.13 -6.65 -3.03
CA ALA A 24 2.86 -6.59 -2.31
C ALA A 24 2.44 -5.14 -2.01
N ALA A 25 3.37 -4.30 -1.59
CA ALA A 25 3.14 -2.88 -1.36
C ALA A 25 2.72 -2.16 -2.65
N LEU A 26 3.35 -2.51 -3.79
CA LEU A 26 3.01 -1.96 -5.09
C LEU A 26 1.60 -2.37 -5.51
N TYR A 27 1.25 -3.65 -5.34
CA TYR A 27 -0.11 -4.15 -5.57
C TYR A 27 -1.14 -3.39 -4.72
N CYS A 28 -0.87 -3.21 -3.43
CA CYS A 28 -1.77 -2.46 -2.54
C CYS A 28 -1.90 -0.98 -2.94
N GLN A 29 -0.84 -0.37 -3.47
CA GLN A 29 -0.85 1.01 -3.98
C GLN A 29 -1.71 1.12 -5.24
N THR A 30 -1.53 0.22 -6.22
CA THR A 30 -2.24 0.28 -7.51
C THR A 30 -3.72 -0.06 -7.37
N THR A 31 -4.07 -0.92 -6.42
CA THR A 31 -5.46 -1.30 -6.11
C THR A 31 -6.15 -0.33 -5.15
N GLY A 32 -5.40 0.51 -4.44
CA GLY A 32 -5.94 1.38 -3.40
C GLY A 32 -6.39 0.64 -2.12
N ILE A 33 -6.06 -0.64 -1.97
CA ILE A 33 -6.36 -1.42 -0.75
C ILE A 33 -5.64 -0.81 0.46
N ILE A 34 -4.42 -0.30 0.25
CA ILE A 34 -3.67 0.49 1.25
C ILE A 34 -3.42 1.88 0.66
N ALA A 35 -3.93 2.91 1.33
CA ALA A 35 -3.81 4.31 0.91
C ALA A 35 -2.65 5.06 1.61
N GLY A 36 -1.89 4.37 2.48
CA GLY A 36 -0.89 4.99 3.34
C GLY A 36 -1.50 5.80 4.50
N ARG A 37 -0.63 6.48 5.25
CA ARG A 37 -0.97 7.33 6.40
C ARG A 37 -0.88 8.82 6.04
N ALA A 38 -1.21 9.67 7.00
CA ALA A 38 -0.97 11.11 6.89
C ALA A 38 0.50 11.40 6.51
N GLY A 39 0.71 12.36 5.62
CA GLY A 39 2.03 12.63 5.03
C GLY A 39 2.40 11.71 3.86
N GLY A 40 1.49 10.82 3.43
CA GLY A 40 1.68 9.97 2.25
C GLY A 40 2.67 8.84 2.47
N VAL A 41 2.95 8.46 3.72
CA VAL A 41 3.90 7.39 4.07
C VAL A 41 3.22 6.03 4.14
N PHE A 42 3.95 4.96 3.82
CA PHE A 42 3.46 3.58 3.94
C PHE A 42 3.58 3.05 5.37
N ALA A 43 4.60 3.49 6.11
CA ALA A 43 4.97 3.08 7.46
C ALA A 43 5.22 1.56 7.62
N PRO A 44 6.17 0.96 6.84
CA PRO A 44 6.35 -0.50 6.78
C PRO A 44 6.85 -1.15 8.07
N GLN A 45 7.48 -0.38 8.96
CA GLN A 45 8.06 -0.86 10.23
C GLN A 45 7.17 -0.55 11.44
N GLU A 46 6.04 0.14 11.23
CA GLU A 46 5.08 0.45 12.29
C GLU A 46 4.03 -0.66 12.43
N THR A 47 3.37 -0.70 13.58
CA THR A 47 2.24 -1.61 13.79
C THR A 47 0.95 -0.99 13.28
N ALA A 48 0.11 -1.80 12.64
CA ALA A 48 -1.25 -1.40 12.29
C ALA A 48 -2.19 -1.60 13.49
N THR A 49 -3.07 -0.64 13.73
CA THR A 49 -4.15 -0.76 14.72
C THR A 49 -5.24 -1.70 14.20
N ARG A 50 -6.05 -2.26 15.10
CA ARG A 50 -7.21 -3.10 14.71
C ARG A 50 -8.19 -2.38 13.78
N ALA A 51 -8.38 -1.08 13.98
CA ALA A 51 -9.26 -0.27 13.15
C ALA A 51 -8.69 -0.11 11.72
N GLU A 52 -7.39 0.15 11.60
CA GLU A 52 -6.71 0.24 10.30
C GLU A 52 -6.77 -1.09 9.55
N VAL A 53 -6.45 -2.21 10.22
CA VAL A 53 -6.54 -3.55 9.62
C VAL A 53 -7.97 -3.86 9.17
N SER A 54 -8.98 -3.55 9.99
CA SER A 54 -10.39 -3.75 9.61
C SER A 54 -10.77 -2.96 8.35
N ALA A 55 -10.29 -1.71 8.23
CA ALA A 55 -10.58 -0.88 7.08
C ALA A 55 -9.85 -1.38 5.81
N ILE A 56 -8.64 -1.91 5.95
CA ILE A 56 -7.91 -2.54 4.84
C ILE A 56 -8.65 -3.81 4.37
N ILE A 57 -9.09 -4.66 5.30
CA ILE A 57 -9.84 -5.89 4.96
C ILE A 57 -11.16 -5.54 4.27
N GLN A 58 -11.89 -4.53 4.74
CA GLN A 58 -13.12 -4.08 4.08
C GLN A 58 -12.87 -3.72 2.61
N ARG A 59 -11.87 -2.88 2.33
CA ARG A 59 -11.51 -2.49 0.96
C ARG A 59 -11.06 -3.65 0.11
N PHE A 60 -10.30 -4.58 0.70
CA PHE A 60 -9.88 -5.80 0.01
C PHE A 60 -11.09 -6.66 -0.40
N VAL A 61 -12.05 -6.85 0.50
CA VAL A 61 -13.27 -7.61 0.20
C VAL A 61 -14.08 -6.94 -0.89
N GLU A 62 -14.26 -5.62 -0.82
CA GLU A 62 -14.94 -4.84 -1.87
C GLU A 62 -14.23 -4.99 -3.22
N PHE A 63 -12.91 -4.79 -3.26
CA PHE A 63 -12.10 -4.92 -4.47
C PHE A 63 -12.17 -6.31 -5.12
N VAL A 64 -12.27 -7.38 -4.32
CA VAL A 64 -12.34 -8.76 -4.83
C VAL A 64 -13.74 -9.12 -5.34
N LEU A 65 -14.77 -8.42 -4.89
CA LEU A 65 -16.17 -8.70 -5.25
C LEU A 65 -16.66 -7.92 -6.47
N ASP A 66 -15.97 -6.87 -6.88
CA ASP A 66 -16.21 -6.10 -8.11
C ASP A 66 -15.61 -6.78 -9.36
#